data_AF-A0AAW5MLQ8-F1
#
_entry.id   AF-A0AAW5MLQ8-F1
#
_cell.length_a   1.000
_cell.length_b   1.000
_cell.length_c   1.000
_cell.angle_alpha   90.00
_cell.angle_beta   90.00
_cell.angle_gamma   90.00
#
_symmetry.space_group_name_H-M   'P 1'
#
loop_
_entity.id
_entity.type
_entity.pdbx_description
1 polymer ?
#
loop_
_entity_poly.entity_id
_entity_poly.type
_entity_poly.pdbx_seq_one_letter_code
_entity_poly.pdbx_strand_id
1 'polypeptide(L)'
;MSTEIHTPSRSAFDAAGFTETIRFLVDRTKSLYLSDQIPWVIGYSGGKDSTAILQLVWYAMQELHAEGKANKPVHVISTDTLVENPIVAMWVGRSLEQMRQAVAEQHLNIIPHRLTPEVKDRFWVNLIGRGYPAPRYKFRWCTDRLKISPSNNFIKTVVKNNGEAILVLGTRKAESATRAATMESYENREDNTRSAVGLTVNKQLDRVWIYTPIADWSNDDVWQYLMQVKNPWGFKNQELLGMYQGATADGECPLVVDKSTPSCGDSRFGCYVCTMVGEDKSMAAMIQNDTEKEWMLPLLQLRNEIDINDSNKERKGKKIQADKERRDFRRMNGSLTVHINEYGADLVRGPYRQPFREHMLKKVLEAQKIVQEIGPDEVRNLELLSLEDLEAIRHIWLEDKHEVEDSVPHIYERTLGKKYPGIKRSHHSLLNSNIMEKLRNKCSTYNDPDGLIYEQIRTLISIEDKHSNMLRRANLYKELDTSLQTMAFNNIQEARDFALNRKLNENKIKLLQPNLPVQDKEQLLWENEKLQLALTNNSHFLEDEQIDIEELSA
;
A
#
# COMPACT_ATOMS: atom_id res chain seq x y z
N MET A 1 -52.14 -10.20 -10.39
CA MET A 1 -51.06 -10.13 -9.38
C MET A 1 -50.28 -8.87 -9.68
N SER A 2 -50.55 -7.82 -8.91
CA SER A 2 -49.87 -6.53 -9.00
C SER A 2 -48.41 -6.72 -8.58
N THR A 3 -47.49 -6.52 -9.52
CA THR A 3 -46.08 -6.30 -9.23
C THR A 3 -45.97 -5.00 -8.44
N GLU A 4 -45.85 -5.10 -7.13
CA GLU A 4 -45.43 -3.98 -6.29
C GLU A 4 -44.04 -3.55 -6.77
N ILE A 5 -43.98 -2.35 -7.34
CA ILE A 5 -42.74 -1.67 -7.67
C ILE A 5 -42.11 -1.34 -6.32
N HIS A 6 -41.15 -2.15 -5.89
CA HIS A 6 -40.38 -1.91 -4.68
C HIS A 6 -39.52 -0.66 -4.92
N THR A 7 -40.05 0.50 -4.54
CA THR A 7 -39.26 1.72 -4.47
C THR A 7 -38.20 1.48 -3.39
N PRO A 8 -36.88 1.58 -3.68
CA PRO A 8 -35.88 1.44 -2.64
C PRO A 8 -36.09 2.55 -1.60
N SER A 9 -36.05 2.20 -0.31
CA SER A 9 -36.20 3.18 0.77
C SER A 9 -35.09 4.23 0.67
N ARG A 10 -35.41 5.47 1.00
CA ARG A 10 -34.49 6.61 0.90
C ARG A 10 -33.43 6.54 2.00
N SER A 11 -33.82 6.00 3.16
CA SER A 11 -33.00 5.80 4.34
C SER A 11 -33.24 4.40 4.92
N ALA A 12 -32.24 3.86 5.60
CA ALA A 12 -32.39 2.67 6.42
C ALA A 12 -33.40 2.84 7.59
N PHE A 13 -33.76 4.09 7.92
CA PHE A 13 -34.65 4.43 9.03
C PHE A 13 -36.12 4.66 8.62
N ASP A 14 -36.43 4.68 7.31
CA ASP A 14 -37.77 5.04 6.82
C ASP A 14 -38.86 4.05 7.25
N ALA A 15 -38.53 2.76 7.34
CA ALA A 15 -39.51 1.70 7.57
C ALA A 15 -39.94 1.58 9.04
N ALA A 16 -38.98 1.59 9.96
CA ALA A 16 -39.22 1.34 11.39
C ALA A 16 -39.00 2.58 12.26
N GLY A 17 -38.40 3.65 11.74
CA GLY A 17 -37.92 4.78 12.53
C GLY A 17 -36.48 4.61 13.00
N PHE A 18 -35.84 5.72 13.38
CA PHE A 18 -34.43 5.73 13.78
C PHE A 18 -34.18 4.87 15.03
N THR A 19 -34.90 5.13 16.13
CA THR A 19 -34.69 4.48 17.43
C THR A 19 -34.89 2.97 17.35
N GLU A 20 -35.99 2.54 16.72
CA GLU A 20 -36.37 1.15 16.55
C GLU A 20 -35.37 0.39 15.67
N THR A 21 -34.88 1.03 14.59
CA THR A 21 -33.85 0.43 13.73
C THR A 21 -32.54 0.21 14.49
N ILE A 22 -32.08 1.19 15.26
CA ILE A 22 -30.86 1.05 16.07
C ILE A 22 -31.05 -0.03 17.15
N ARG A 23 -32.19 -0.04 17.84
CA ARG A 23 -32.52 -1.07 18.83
C ARG A 23 -32.50 -2.47 18.21
N PHE A 24 -33.14 -2.64 17.06
CA PHE A 24 -33.14 -3.90 16.31
C PHE A 24 -31.73 -4.37 15.96
N LEU A 25 -30.84 -3.47 15.51
CA LEU A 25 -29.46 -3.82 15.18
C LEU A 25 -28.64 -4.21 16.42
N VAL A 26 -28.84 -3.53 17.55
CA VAL A 26 -28.21 -3.91 18.83
C VAL A 26 -28.70 -5.29 19.27
N ASP A 27 -30.02 -5.54 19.26
CA ASP A 27 -30.60 -6.81 19.68
C ASP A 27 -30.21 -7.97 18.76
N ARG A 28 -30.14 -7.72 17.45
CA ARG A 28 -29.61 -8.67 16.46
C ARG A 28 -28.14 -8.99 16.74
N THR A 29 -27.32 -7.97 17.03
CA THR A 29 -25.90 -8.15 17.37
C THR A 29 -25.74 -8.96 18.65
N LYS A 30 -26.56 -8.71 19.68
CA LYS A 30 -26.58 -9.51 20.91
C LYS A 30 -26.96 -10.97 20.64
N SER A 31 -28.01 -11.18 19.84
CA SER A 31 -28.49 -12.53 19.49
C SER A 31 -27.43 -13.32 18.74
N LEU A 32 -26.76 -12.69 17.77
CA LEU A 32 -25.65 -13.31 17.04
C LEU A 32 -24.46 -13.60 17.96
N TYR A 33 -24.09 -12.65 18.82
CA TYR A 33 -23.02 -12.84 19.81
C TYR A 33 -23.33 -13.99 20.77
N LEU A 34 -24.59 -14.27 21.11
CA LEU A 34 -24.93 -15.39 22.01
C LEU A 34 -25.06 -16.75 21.29
N SER A 35 -25.10 -16.77 19.96
CA SER A 35 -25.43 -17.98 19.19
C SER A 35 -24.37 -19.08 19.19
N ASP A 36 -23.11 -18.75 19.47
CA ASP A 36 -21.97 -19.69 19.41
C ASP A 36 -20.92 -19.46 20.52
N GLN A 37 -19.64 -19.79 20.33
CA GLN A 37 -18.49 -19.39 21.18
C GLN A 37 -17.33 -18.77 20.35
N ILE A 38 -17.62 -18.33 19.13
CA ILE A 38 -16.61 -17.89 18.17
C ILE A 38 -16.14 -16.47 18.55
N PRO A 39 -14.83 -16.18 18.56
CA PRO A 39 -14.32 -14.84 18.82
C PRO A 39 -14.65 -13.88 17.68
N TRP A 40 -14.89 -12.62 18.04
CA TRP A 40 -15.19 -11.56 17.09
C TRP A 40 -13.96 -10.72 16.82
N VAL A 41 -13.77 -10.34 15.56
CA VAL A 41 -12.73 -9.43 15.09
C VAL A 41 -13.41 -8.29 14.36
N ILE A 42 -13.27 -7.06 14.84
CA ILE A 42 -13.86 -5.86 14.25
C ILE A 42 -12.77 -5.10 13.51
N GLY A 43 -12.95 -4.88 12.21
CA GLY A 43 -12.07 -4.01 11.44
C GLY A 43 -12.37 -2.53 11.73
N TYR A 44 -11.46 -1.86 12.43
CA TYR A 44 -11.57 -0.45 12.78
C TYR A 44 -10.52 0.39 12.02
N SER A 45 -10.97 1.35 11.23
CA SER A 45 -10.08 2.24 10.46
C SER A 45 -10.11 3.70 10.95
N GLY A 46 -10.88 3.99 12.00
CA GLY A 46 -11.16 5.37 12.45
C GLY A 46 -11.98 6.22 11.48
N GLY A 47 -12.55 5.62 10.43
CA GLY A 47 -13.50 6.28 9.54
C GLY A 47 -14.95 6.16 10.06
N LYS A 48 -15.87 6.88 9.41
CA LYS A 48 -17.30 6.92 9.80
C LYS A 48 -17.94 5.53 9.89
N ASP A 49 -17.77 4.70 8.88
CA ASP A 49 -18.46 3.40 8.78
C ASP A 49 -17.93 2.44 9.87
N SER A 50 -16.61 2.38 10.03
CA SER A 50 -15.95 1.54 11.06
C SER A 50 -16.23 2.02 12.49
N THR A 51 -16.46 3.32 12.66
CA THR A 51 -16.86 3.89 13.96
C THR A 51 -18.30 3.51 14.28
N ALA A 52 -19.21 3.62 13.31
CA ALA A 52 -20.62 3.27 13.51
C ALA A 52 -20.82 1.80 13.88
N ILE A 53 -20.17 0.86 13.16
CA ILE A 53 -20.28 -0.57 13.50
C ILE A 53 -19.70 -0.86 14.88
N LEU A 54 -18.59 -0.21 15.27
CA LEU A 54 -17.97 -0.42 16.56
C LEU A 54 -18.87 0.12 17.67
N GLN A 55 -19.54 1.27 17.47
CA GLN A 55 -20.53 1.80 18.43
C GLN A 55 -21.69 0.81 18.63
N LEU A 56 -22.26 0.28 17.54
CA LEU A 56 -23.34 -0.71 17.62
C LEU A 56 -22.92 -1.96 18.40
N VAL A 57 -21.74 -2.51 18.10
CA VAL A 57 -21.23 -3.69 18.83
C VAL A 57 -20.90 -3.34 20.28
N TRP A 58 -20.32 -2.18 20.56
CA TRP A 58 -19.98 -1.74 21.91
C TRP A 58 -21.21 -1.60 22.80
N TYR A 59 -22.31 -1.03 22.28
CA TYR A 59 -23.59 -0.96 22.99
C TYR A 59 -24.16 -2.35 23.28
N ALA A 60 -24.13 -3.25 22.30
CA ALA A 60 -24.52 -4.64 22.52
C ALA A 60 -23.68 -5.29 23.63
N MET A 61 -22.37 -5.03 23.65
CA MET A 61 -21.46 -5.54 24.68
C MET A 61 -21.73 -4.94 26.07
N GLN A 62 -22.05 -3.66 26.18
CA GLN A 62 -22.44 -3.03 27.45
C GLN A 62 -23.69 -3.68 28.04
N GLU A 63 -24.72 -3.90 27.22
CA GLU A 63 -25.95 -4.55 27.68
C GLU A 63 -25.70 -6.02 28.06
N LEU A 64 -24.94 -6.76 27.24
CA LEU A 64 -24.57 -8.13 27.57
C LEU A 64 -23.71 -8.23 28.82
N HIS A 65 -22.85 -7.26 29.09
CA HIS A 65 -22.05 -7.20 30.31
C HIS A 65 -22.94 -6.98 31.54
N ALA A 66 -23.89 -6.04 31.46
CA ALA A 66 -24.88 -5.82 32.51
C ALA A 66 -25.76 -7.06 32.77
N GLU A 67 -26.01 -7.87 31.73
CA GLU A 67 -26.71 -9.15 31.83
C GLU A 67 -25.82 -10.33 32.30
N GLY A 68 -24.50 -10.13 32.48
CA GLY A 68 -23.55 -11.19 32.85
C GLY A 68 -23.26 -12.22 31.73
N LYS A 69 -23.50 -11.85 30.47
CA LYS A 69 -23.39 -12.74 29.29
C LYS A 69 -22.25 -12.37 28.32
N ALA A 70 -21.49 -11.32 28.59
CA ALA A 70 -20.37 -10.85 27.75
C ALA A 70 -19.07 -11.67 27.95
N ASN A 71 -19.12 -12.99 27.72
CA ASN A 71 -18.04 -13.92 28.09
C ASN A 71 -16.96 -14.11 27.02
N LYS A 72 -17.23 -13.77 25.76
CA LYS A 72 -16.31 -13.96 24.63
C LYS A 72 -15.50 -12.71 24.33
N PRO A 73 -14.24 -12.85 23.91
CA PRO A 73 -13.42 -11.71 23.51
C PRO A 73 -13.89 -11.10 22.18
N VAL A 74 -13.90 -9.78 22.13
CA VAL A 74 -14.12 -8.97 20.93
C VAL A 74 -12.83 -8.22 20.62
N HIS A 75 -12.11 -8.65 19.60
CA HIS A 75 -10.88 -8.01 19.16
C HIS A 75 -11.21 -6.85 18.23
N VAL A 76 -10.75 -5.64 18.53
CA VAL A 76 -10.83 -4.49 17.61
C VAL A 76 -9.47 -4.33 16.97
N ILE A 77 -9.36 -4.54 15.66
CA ILE A 77 -8.09 -4.43 14.94
C ILE A 77 -8.05 -3.18 14.07
N SER A 78 -6.96 -2.44 14.16
CA SER A 78 -6.67 -1.31 13.26
C SER A 78 -5.30 -1.50 12.65
N THR A 79 -5.23 -1.52 11.32
CA THR A 79 -3.95 -1.64 10.60
C THR A 79 -3.40 -0.26 10.27
N ASP A 80 -2.27 0.07 10.89
CA ASP A 80 -1.49 1.25 10.57
C ASP A 80 -0.40 0.89 9.56
N THR A 81 -0.47 1.47 8.37
CA THR A 81 0.50 1.22 7.30
C THR A 81 1.84 1.93 7.50
N LEU A 82 1.96 2.78 8.53
CA LEU A 82 3.10 3.68 8.81
C LEU A 82 3.33 4.74 7.73
N VAL A 83 2.42 4.81 6.75
CA VAL A 83 2.39 5.85 5.71
C VAL A 83 0.98 6.43 5.52
N GLU A 84 0.08 6.20 6.47
CA GLU A 84 -1.23 6.87 6.52
C GLU A 84 -1.05 8.39 6.63
N ASN A 85 -2.06 9.16 6.22
CA ASN A 85 -2.10 10.59 6.51
C ASN A 85 -1.84 10.82 8.03
N PRO A 86 -0.85 11.63 8.43
CA PRO A 86 -0.49 11.80 9.84
C PRO A 86 -1.64 12.20 10.77
N ILE A 87 -2.54 13.08 10.31
CA ILE A 87 -3.71 13.50 11.09
C ILE A 87 -4.62 12.32 11.38
N VAL A 88 -4.82 11.47 10.37
CA VAL A 88 -5.65 10.26 10.48
C VAL A 88 -4.96 9.21 11.35
N ALA A 89 -3.65 9.01 11.20
CA ALA A 89 -2.89 8.10 12.04
C ALA A 89 -2.96 8.50 13.52
N MET A 90 -2.83 9.80 13.82
CA MET A 90 -3.00 10.35 15.16
C MET A 90 -4.43 10.16 15.69
N TRP A 91 -5.44 10.46 14.87
CA TRP A 91 -6.86 10.26 15.19
C TRP A 91 -7.15 8.81 15.59
N VAL A 92 -6.71 7.85 14.78
CA VAL A 92 -6.85 6.42 15.05
C VAL A 92 -6.10 6.03 16.33
N GLY A 93 -4.86 6.51 16.49
CA GLY A 93 -4.05 6.25 17.68
C GLY A 93 -4.70 6.72 18.98
N ARG A 94 -5.23 7.96 19.00
CA ARG A 94 -5.96 8.52 20.14
C ARG A 94 -7.24 7.74 20.42
N SER A 95 -8.00 7.38 19.38
CA SER A 95 -9.22 6.58 19.55
C SER A 95 -8.93 5.21 20.18
N LEU A 96 -7.87 4.52 19.74
CA LEU A 96 -7.48 3.23 20.31
C LEU A 96 -7.06 3.36 21.79
N GLU A 97 -6.35 4.43 22.15
CA GLU A 97 -6.00 4.68 23.56
C GLU A 97 -7.23 4.96 24.41
N GLN A 98 -8.13 5.81 23.91
CA GLN A 98 -9.41 6.09 24.55
C GLN A 98 -10.26 4.81 24.71
N MET A 99 -10.25 3.91 23.73
CA MET A 99 -10.91 2.61 23.83
C MET A 99 -10.31 1.77 24.96
N ARG A 100 -8.97 1.74 25.13
CA ARG A 100 -8.34 0.97 26.22
C ARG A 100 -8.77 1.49 27.60
N GLN A 101 -8.84 2.81 27.75
CA GLN A 101 -9.31 3.45 28.98
C GLN A 101 -10.78 3.10 29.25
N ALA A 102 -11.64 3.28 28.25
CA ALA A 102 -13.06 2.95 28.36
C ALA A 102 -13.32 1.47 28.65
N VAL A 103 -12.54 0.55 28.06
CA VAL A 103 -12.60 -0.88 28.36
C VAL A 103 -12.26 -1.16 29.82
N ALA A 104 -11.21 -0.53 30.35
CA ALA A 104 -10.82 -0.70 31.74
C ALA A 104 -11.88 -0.16 32.71
N GLU A 105 -12.47 0.99 32.40
CA GLU A 105 -13.53 1.62 33.21
C GLU A 105 -14.85 0.86 33.16
N GLN A 106 -15.22 0.32 32.00
CA GLN A 106 -16.51 -0.35 31.76
C GLN A 106 -16.44 -1.86 31.96
N HIS A 107 -15.25 -2.41 32.24
CA HIS A 107 -14.99 -3.84 32.42
C HIS A 107 -15.48 -4.74 31.27
N LEU A 108 -15.39 -4.24 30.02
CA LEU A 108 -15.84 -4.97 28.84
C LEU A 108 -14.77 -5.92 28.31
N ASN A 109 -15.17 -7.05 27.72
CA ASN A 109 -14.25 -7.99 27.06
C ASN A 109 -13.94 -7.57 25.61
N ILE A 110 -13.51 -6.32 25.43
CA ILE A 110 -13.11 -5.73 24.15
C ILE A 110 -11.60 -5.48 24.20
N ILE A 111 -10.87 -5.86 23.15
CA ILE A 111 -9.40 -5.78 23.14
C ILE A 111 -8.95 -5.00 21.89
N PRO A 112 -8.53 -3.73 22.01
CA PRO A 112 -8.00 -2.94 20.90
C PRO A 112 -6.56 -3.31 20.53
N HIS A 113 -6.32 -3.59 19.26
CA HIS A 113 -5.02 -3.93 18.67
C HIS A 113 -4.64 -2.93 17.57
N ARG A 114 -3.42 -2.37 17.66
CA ARG A 114 -2.78 -1.66 16.54
C ARG A 114 -1.86 -2.65 15.83
N LEU A 115 -2.19 -2.97 14.60
CA LEU A 115 -1.39 -3.86 13.73
C LEU A 115 -0.51 -2.98 12.85
N THR A 116 0.72 -3.42 12.61
CA THR A 116 1.66 -2.77 11.69
C THR A 116 2.28 -3.81 10.76
N PRO A 117 2.71 -3.41 9.54
CA PRO A 117 3.45 -4.29 8.66
C PRO A 117 4.80 -4.69 9.25
N GLU A 118 5.21 -5.94 8.98
CA GLU A 118 6.57 -6.41 9.24
C GLU A 118 7.59 -5.50 8.54
N VAL A 119 8.78 -5.35 9.13
CA VAL A 119 9.81 -4.42 8.63
C VAL A 119 10.11 -4.62 7.14
N LYS A 120 10.24 -5.87 6.69
CA LYS A 120 10.51 -6.23 5.28
C LYS A 120 9.41 -5.79 4.30
N ASP A 121 8.19 -5.58 4.80
CA ASP A 121 6.99 -5.26 4.04
C ASP A 121 6.64 -3.76 4.09
N ARG A 122 7.28 -2.98 4.97
CA ARG A 122 7.09 -1.53 5.10
C ARG A 122 7.40 -0.79 3.80
N PHE A 123 6.73 0.35 3.60
CA PHE A 123 6.74 1.09 2.34
C PHE A 123 8.15 1.52 1.94
N TRP A 124 8.87 2.21 2.83
CA TRP A 124 10.21 2.72 2.56
C TRP A 124 11.25 1.61 2.46
N VAL A 125 11.13 0.51 3.20
CA VAL A 125 12.02 -0.66 3.03
C VAL A 125 11.87 -1.27 1.63
N ASN A 126 10.66 -1.32 1.09
CA ASN A 126 10.43 -1.80 -0.26
C ASN A 126 10.87 -0.80 -1.35
N LEU A 127 10.55 0.49 -1.21
CA LEU A 127 10.89 1.51 -2.21
C LEU A 127 12.38 1.89 -2.16
N ILE A 128 12.90 2.23 -0.99
CA ILE A 128 14.29 2.68 -0.79
C ILE A 128 15.24 1.49 -0.60
N GLY A 129 14.85 0.46 0.13
CA GLY A 129 15.68 -0.74 0.31
C GLY A 129 15.77 -1.56 -0.98
N ARG A 130 14.65 -2.18 -1.39
CA ARG A 130 14.61 -3.07 -2.56
C ARG A 130 14.66 -2.32 -3.90
N GLY A 131 14.17 -1.08 -3.94
CA GLY A 131 14.05 -0.32 -5.17
C GLY A 131 12.73 -0.51 -5.89
N TYR A 132 11.66 -0.96 -5.23
CA TYR A 132 10.38 -1.13 -5.93
C TYR A 132 9.87 0.21 -6.46
N PRO A 133 9.37 0.25 -7.71
CA PRO A 133 8.68 1.43 -8.20
C PRO A 133 7.46 1.73 -7.33
N ALA A 134 7.11 3.01 -7.23
CA ALA A 134 5.92 3.44 -6.52
C ALA A 134 4.67 2.66 -7.02
N PRO A 135 3.72 2.31 -6.15
CA PRO A 135 2.56 1.50 -6.52
C PRO A 135 1.77 2.08 -7.70
N ARG A 136 1.37 1.22 -8.64
CA ARG A 136 0.58 1.58 -9.83
C ARG A 136 -0.61 0.64 -9.97
N TYR A 137 -1.55 0.98 -10.86
CA TYR A 137 -2.75 0.17 -11.11
C TYR A 137 -2.45 -1.31 -11.34
N LYS A 138 -1.51 -1.63 -12.24
CA LYS A 138 -1.08 -3.01 -12.55
C LYS A 138 -0.02 -3.57 -11.58
N PHE A 139 0.50 -2.76 -10.65
CA PHE A 139 1.57 -3.15 -9.72
C PHE A 139 1.32 -2.58 -8.32
N ARG A 140 0.19 -2.97 -7.72
CA ARG A 140 -0.30 -2.44 -6.43
C ARG A 140 0.19 -3.27 -5.24
N TRP A 141 1.50 -3.33 -5.06
CA TRP A 141 2.12 -4.16 -4.01
C TRP A 141 1.85 -3.68 -2.57
N CYS A 142 1.49 -2.40 -2.38
CA CYS A 142 1.32 -1.80 -1.06
C CYS A 142 0.08 -2.30 -0.32
N THR A 143 -1.01 -2.61 -1.02
CA THR A 143 -2.28 -3.00 -0.37
C THR A 143 -2.17 -4.37 0.28
N ASP A 144 -1.62 -5.34 -0.44
CA ASP A 144 -1.42 -6.69 0.07
C ASP A 144 -0.46 -6.69 1.27
N ARG A 145 0.68 -5.99 1.15
CA ARG A 145 1.73 -5.97 2.18
C ARG A 145 1.40 -5.13 3.41
N LEU A 146 0.91 -3.91 3.20
CA LEU A 146 0.74 -2.94 4.28
C LEU A 146 -0.61 -3.06 4.99
N LYS A 147 -1.68 -3.44 4.27
CA LYS A 147 -3.05 -3.47 4.83
C LYS A 147 -3.57 -4.89 5.05
N ILE A 148 -3.49 -5.74 4.03
CA ILE A 148 -4.12 -7.07 4.07
C ILE A 148 -3.31 -8.05 4.92
N SER A 149 -1.98 -8.12 4.72
CA SER A 149 -1.13 -9.11 5.40
C SER A 149 -1.13 -8.97 6.93
N PRO A 150 -1.02 -7.77 7.54
CA PRO A 150 -1.06 -7.64 8.99
C PRO A 150 -2.39 -8.11 9.59
N SER A 151 -3.52 -7.71 8.97
CA SER A 151 -4.86 -8.15 9.38
C SER A 151 -5.03 -9.65 9.23
N ASN A 152 -4.63 -10.22 8.08
CA ASN A 152 -4.76 -11.64 7.81
C ASN A 152 -3.90 -12.49 8.76
N ASN A 153 -2.68 -12.04 9.10
CA ASN A 153 -1.82 -12.73 10.06
C ASN A 153 -2.45 -12.78 11.45
N PHE A 154 -3.07 -11.67 11.89
CA PHE A 154 -3.81 -11.63 13.14
C PHE A 154 -5.03 -12.57 13.11
N ILE A 155 -5.88 -12.47 12.08
CA ILE A 155 -7.09 -13.30 11.96
C ILE A 155 -6.73 -14.79 11.88
N LYS A 156 -5.69 -15.16 11.13
CA LYS A 156 -5.18 -16.54 11.09
C LYS A 156 -4.74 -17.05 12.46
N THR A 157 -4.17 -16.18 13.29
CA THR A 157 -3.78 -16.53 14.67
C THR A 157 -5.02 -16.78 15.54
N VAL A 158 -6.07 -15.96 15.40
CA VAL A 158 -7.36 -16.17 16.09
C VAL A 158 -8.00 -17.48 15.64
N VAL A 159 -8.10 -17.73 14.33
CA VAL A 159 -8.65 -18.98 13.78
C VAL A 159 -7.85 -20.20 14.23
N LYS A 160 -6.52 -20.10 14.27
CA LYS A 160 -5.65 -21.19 14.75
C LYS A 160 -5.92 -21.56 16.22
N ASN A 161 -6.22 -20.57 17.05
CA ASN A 161 -6.45 -20.78 18.49
C ASN A 161 -7.89 -21.18 18.84
N ASN A 162 -8.87 -20.75 18.02
CA ASN A 162 -10.30 -20.86 18.33
C ASN A 162 -11.10 -21.69 17.32
N GLY A 163 -10.49 -22.14 16.22
CA GLY A 163 -11.11 -22.92 15.14
C GLY A 163 -11.84 -22.11 14.09
N GLU A 164 -12.52 -21.02 14.49
CA GLU A 164 -13.28 -20.10 13.63
C GLU A 164 -13.13 -18.65 14.12
N ALA A 165 -13.51 -17.67 13.29
CA ALA A 165 -13.62 -16.26 13.68
C ALA A 165 -14.81 -15.57 12.97
N ILE A 166 -15.45 -14.59 13.63
CA ILE A 166 -16.42 -13.69 13.00
C ILE A 166 -15.76 -12.33 12.77
N LEU A 167 -15.64 -11.92 11.51
CA LEU A 167 -15.10 -10.64 11.07
C LEU A 167 -16.25 -9.63 10.86
N VAL A 168 -16.29 -8.58 11.66
CA VAL A 168 -17.28 -7.50 11.52
C VAL A 168 -16.72 -6.38 10.65
N LEU A 169 -17.42 -6.05 9.57
CA LEU A 169 -17.02 -5.05 8.58
C LEU A 169 -18.11 -4.01 8.34
N GLY A 170 -17.68 -2.78 8.04
CA GLY A 170 -18.57 -1.65 7.73
C GLY A 170 -18.85 -1.49 6.23
N THR A 171 -18.77 -2.56 5.44
CA THR A 171 -19.04 -2.51 3.99
C THR A 171 -20.53 -2.35 3.72
N ARG A 172 -20.89 -1.52 2.73
CA ARG A 172 -22.29 -1.19 2.42
C ARG A 172 -22.61 -1.37 0.94
N LYS A 173 -23.83 -1.81 0.64
CA LYS A 173 -24.34 -1.98 -0.73
C LYS A 173 -24.42 -0.64 -1.46
N ALA A 174 -24.68 0.45 -0.73
CA ALA A 174 -24.72 1.81 -1.26
C ALA A 174 -23.35 2.39 -1.67
N GLU A 175 -22.21 1.70 -1.41
CA GLU A 175 -20.89 2.22 -1.81
C GLU A 175 -20.63 2.16 -3.32
N SER A 176 -21.12 1.11 -4.00
CA SER A 176 -21.12 1.01 -5.47
C SER A 176 -21.96 -0.17 -5.96
N ALA A 177 -22.47 -0.08 -7.20
CA ALA A 177 -23.19 -1.19 -7.83
C ALA A 177 -22.36 -2.49 -7.90
N THR A 178 -21.05 -2.38 -8.18
CA THR A 178 -20.13 -3.53 -8.19
C THR A 178 -19.98 -4.14 -6.79
N ARG A 179 -19.92 -3.32 -5.73
CA ARG A 179 -19.86 -3.83 -4.35
C ARG A 179 -21.16 -4.51 -3.95
N ALA A 180 -22.31 -3.94 -4.29
CA ALA A 180 -23.61 -4.56 -4.04
C ALA A 180 -23.71 -5.96 -4.68
N ALA A 181 -23.42 -6.08 -5.98
CA ALA A 181 -23.45 -7.35 -6.69
C ALA A 181 -22.46 -8.38 -6.09
N THR A 182 -21.28 -7.91 -5.66
CA THR A 182 -20.30 -8.77 -5.00
C THR A 182 -20.83 -9.28 -3.67
N MET A 183 -21.37 -8.40 -2.82
CA MET A 183 -21.95 -8.79 -1.52
C MET A 183 -23.09 -9.79 -1.69
N GLU A 184 -24.02 -9.52 -2.60
CA GLU A 184 -25.15 -10.40 -2.90
C GLU A 184 -24.70 -11.79 -3.39
N SER A 185 -23.62 -11.87 -4.17
CA SER A 185 -23.07 -13.16 -4.62
C SER A 185 -22.53 -14.01 -3.47
N TYR A 186 -21.96 -13.39 -2.42
CA TYR A 186 -21.48 -14.11 -1.24
C TYR A 186 -22.60 -14.41 -0.24
N GLU A 187 -23.62 -13.55 -0.17
CA GLU A 187 -24.84 -13.79 0.61
C GLU A 187 -25.56 -15.05 0.13
N ASN A 188 -25.69 -15.20 -1.20
CA ASN A 188 -26.43 -16.28 -1.85
C ASN A 188 -25.58 -17.50 -2.26
N ARG A 189 -24.35 -17.62 -1.76
CA ARG A 189 -23.46 -18.75 -2.07
C ARG A 189 -24.04 -20.05 -1.49
N GLU A 190 -24.13 -21.11 -2.29
CA GLU A 190 -24.75 -22.39 -1.88
C GLU A 190 -24.05 -23.04 -0.67
N ASP A 191 -22.76 -22.78 -0.49
CA ASP A 191 -21.95 -23.29 0.62
C ASP A 191 -21.98 -22.37 1.86
N ASN A 192 -22.76 -21.29 1.85
CA ASN A 192 -22.96 -20.45 3.02
C ASN A 192 -23.92 -21.12 4.02
N THR A 193 -23.37 -21.97 4.88
CA THR A 193 -24.12 -22.68 5.92
C THR A 193 -24.69 -21.77 7.02
N ARG A 194 -24.35 -20.47 7.05
CA ARG A 194 -24.75 -19.51 8.08
C ARG A 194 -25.54 -18.32 7.55
N SER A 195 -26.07 -18.41 6.33
CA SER A 195 -26.94 -17.38 5.72
C SER A 195 -28.17 -17.09 6.59
N ALA A 196 -28.74 -18.10 7.25
CA ALA A 196 -29.92 -17.97 8.11
C ALA A 196 -29.71 -17.05 9.34
N VAL A 197 -28.46 -16.93 9.83
CA VAL A 197 -28.08 -16.01 10.91
C VAL A 197 -27.50 -14.69 10.37
N GLY A 198 -27.54 -14.50 9.05
CA GLY A 198 -27.06 -13.30 8.36
C GLY A 198 -25.55 -13.14 8.33
N LEU A 199 -24.81 -14.26 8.38
CA LEU A 199 -23.37 -14.28 8.15
C LEU A 199 -23.07 -14.64 6.70
N THR A 200 -21.95 -14.14 6.18
CA THR A 200 -21.44 -14.47 4.84
C THR A 200 -20.05 -15.09 4.93
N VAL A 201 -19.61 -15.75 3.85
CA VAL A 201 -18.30 -16.42 3.79
C VAL A 201 -17.19 -15.44 3.39
N ASN A 202 -16.02 -15.55 4.01
CA ASN A 202 -14.84 -14.80 3.56
C ASN A 202 -14.25 -15.44 2.28
N LYS A 203 -13.80 -14.59 1.33
CA LYS A 203 -13.21 -15.05 0.06
C LYS A 203 -11.83 -15.70 0.22
N GLN A 204 -11.01 -15.18 1.13
CA GLN A 204 -9.57 -15.51 1.21
C GLN A 204 -9.20 -16.33 2.44
N LEU A 205 -9.98 -16.22 3.53
CA LEU A 205 -9.69 -16.86 4.79
C LEU A 205 -10.73 -17.94 5.08
N ASP A 206 -10.26 -19.19 5.11
CA ASP A 206 -11.09 -20.32 5.51
C ASP A 206 -11.55 -20.15 6.97
N ARG A 207 -12.78 -20.60 7.25
CA ARG A 207 -13.38 -20.59 8.60
C ARG A 207 -13.50 -19.19 9.22
N VAL A 208 -13.60 -18.17 8.37
CA VAL A 208 -13.92 -16.79 8.76
C VAL A 208 -15.29 -16.41 8.20
N TRP A 209 -16.18 -16.02 9.09
CA TRP A 209 -17.53 -15.56 8.77
C TRP A 209 -17.57 -14.03 8.80
N ILE A 210 -18.31 -13.39 7.91
CA ILE A 210 -18.40 -11.93 7.81
C ILE A 210 -19.77 -11.47 8.31
N TYR A 211 -19.77 -10.46 9.19
CA TYR A 211 -20.95 -9.76 9.67
C TYR A 211 -20.91 -8.29 9.27
N THR A 212 -21.95 -7.81 8.58
CA THR A 212 -22.04 -6.43 8.05
C THR A 212 -23.32 -5.75 8.57
N PRO A 213 -23.33 -5.22 9.81
CA PRO A 213 -24.54 -4.73 10.47
C PRO A 213 -25.19 -3.52 9.80
N ILE A 214 -24.43 -2.76 9.01
CA ILE A 214 -24.88 -1.53 8.34
C ILE A 214 -24.91 -1.69 6.81
N ALA A 215 -25.00 -2.92 6.30
CA ALA A 215 -24.91 -3.21 4.86
C ALA A 215 -25.88 -2.38 4.01
N ASP A 216 -27.07 -2.11 4.53
CA ASP A 216 -28.15 -1.39 3.83
C ASP A 216 -28.15 0.13 4.11
N TRP A 217 -27.16 0.65 4.86
CA TRP A 217 -27.09 2.08 5.18
C TRP A 217 -26.50 2.90 4.03
N SER A 218 -27.05 4.10 3.83
CA SER A 218 -26.46 5.14 3.00
C SER A 218 -25.35 5.91 3.73
N ASN A 219 -24.65 6.82 3.04
CA ASN A 219 -23.70 7.72 3.70
C ASN A 219 -24.39 8.61 4.74
N ASP A 220 -25.58 9.11 4.41
CA ASP A 220 -26.34 10.00 5.27
C ASP A 220 -26.85 9.27 6.52
N ASP A 221 -27.26 8.01 6.38
CA ASP A 221 -27.69 7.19 7.52
C ASP A 221 -26.56 7.01 8.55
N VAL A 222 -25.34 6.79 8.07
CA VAL A 222 -24.16 6.64 8.94
C VAL A 222 -23.90 7.94 9.71
N TRP A 223 -23.95 9.09 9.06
CA TRP A 223 -23.74 10.37 9.73
C TRP A 223 -24.88 10.75 10.65
N GLN A 224 -26.13 10.51 10.25
CA GLN A 224 -27.30 10.69 11.09
C GLN A 224 -27.14 9.88 12.38
N TYR A 225 -26.72 8.62 12.29
CA TYR A 225 -26.41 7.80 13.45
C TYR A 225 -25.30 8.39 14.31
N LEU A 226 -24.13 8.69 13.74
CA LEU A 226 -22.98 9.19 14.49
C LEU A 226 -23.24 10.55 15.17
N MET A 227 -24.11 11.38 14.60
CA MET A 227 -24.44 12.69 15.19
C MET A 227 -25.50 12.59 16.29
N GLN A 228 -26.38 11.59 16.25
CA GLN A 228 -27.45 11.41 17.25
C GLN A 228 -27.05 10.46 18.38
N VAL A 229 -26.16 9.50 18.12
CA VAL A 229 -25.73 8.49 19.09
C VAL A 229 -24.35 8.84 19.63
N LYS A 230 -24.26 8.88 20.96
CA LYS A 230 -23.00 9.19 21.65
C LYS A 230 -21.99 8.06 21.42
N ASN A 231 -20.73 8.42 21.29
CA ASN A 231 -19.67 7.44 21.27
C ASN A 231 -19.49 6.78 22.66
N PRO A 232 -19.61 5.44 22.81
CA PRO A 232 -19.61 4.78 24.10
C PRO A 232 -18.21 4.63 24.71
N TRP A 233 -17.13 4.83 23.95
CA TRP A 233 -15.76 4.94 24.50
C TRP A 233 -15.34 6.40 24.74
N GLY A 234 -16.21 7.38 24.45
CA GLY A 234 -15.97 8.79 24.80
C GLY A 234 -15.20 9.60 23.76
N PHE A 235 -14.88 9.03 22.59
CA PHE A 235 -14.21 9.75 21.51
C PHE A 235 -15.22 10.51 20.63
N LYS A 236 -15.14 11.83 20.56
CA LYS A 236 -16.25 12.66 20.03
C LYS A 236 -16.46 12.47 18.53
N ASN A 237 -17.67 12.06 18.15
CA ASN A 237 -18.06 11.95 16.72
C ASN A 237 -18.03 13.29 15.98
N GLN A 238 -18.19 14.42 16.68
CA GLN A 238 -18.10 15.75 16.08
C GLN A 238 -16.69 16.07 15.57
N GLU A 239 -15.64 15.61 16.27
CA GLU A 239 -14.26 15.79 15.83
C GLU A 239 -13.97 14.94 14.58
N LEU A 240 -14.59 13.76 14.46
CA LEU A 240 -14.56 12.94 13.25
C LEU A 240 -15.16 13.71 12.06
N LEU A 241 -16.34 14.31 12.25
CA LEU A 241 -17.00 15.11 11.21
C LEU A 241 -16.12 16.31 10.79
N GLY A 242 -15.53 17.01 11.76
CA GLY A 242 -14.60 18.11 11.49
C GLY A 242 -13.37 17.69 10.67
N MET A 243 -12.85 16.48 10.90
CA MET A 243 -11.76 15.92 10.08
C MET A 243 -12.20 15.66 8.62
N TYR A 244 -13.43 15.18 8.39
CA TYR A 244 -13.97 15.03 7.04
C TYR A 244 -14.24 16.38 6.36
N GLN A 245 -14.73 17.38 7.11
CA GLN A 245 -14.95 18.74 6.61
C GLN A 245 -13.63 19.42 6.21
N GLY A 246 -12.58 19.32 7.04
CA GLY A 246 -11.28 19.91 6.70
C GLY A 246 -10.61 19.30 5.47
N ALA A 247 -11.08 18.14 5.02
CA ALA A 247 -10.56 17.42 3.87
C ALA A 247 -11.37 17.63 2.58
N THR A 248 -12.40 18.48 2.59
CA THR A 248 -13.11 18.93 1.38
C THR A 248 -12.51 20.24 0.87
N ALA A 249 -12.50 20.45 -0.45
CA ALA A 249 -11.91 21.65 -1.06
C ALA A 249 -12.63 22.94 -0.63
N ASP A 250 -13.94 22.85 -0.37
CA ASP A 250 -14.76 24.00 0.02
C ASP A 250 -14.77 24.23 1.54
N GLY A 251 -14.11 23.36 2.33
CA GLY A 251 -14.09 23.44 3.81
C GLY A 251 -15.46 23.23 4.49
N GLU A 252 -16.52 23.04 3.71
CA GLU A 252 -17.88 22.88 4.19
C GLU A 252 -18.38 21.43 4.02
N CYS A 253 -19.30 21.04 4.90
CA CYS A 253 -20.19 19.91 4.69
C CYS A 253 -21.56 20.49 4.35
N PRO A 254 -22.01 20.42 3.09
CA PRO A 254 -23.33 20.95 2.77
C PRO A 254 -24.38 20.08 3.49
N LEU A 255 -25.23 20.73 4.29
CA LEU A 255 -26.42 20.10 4.86
C LEU A 255 -27.28 19.61 3.68
N VAL A 256 -27.40 18.30 3.53
CA VAL A 256 -28.10 17.67 2.42
C VAL A 256 -29.60 17.94 2.57
N VAL A 257 -30.11 18.95 1.86
CA VAL A 257 -31.56 19.22 1.76
C VAL A 257 -32.20 18.44 0.59
N ASP A 258 -31.42 18.00 -0.41
CA ASP A 258 -31.89 17.24 -1.58
C ASP A 258 -30.86 16.27 -2.20
N LYS A 259 -31.26 15.51 -3.25
CA LYS A 259 -30.46 14.48 -3.97
C LYS A 259 -29.29 15.02 -4.80
N SER A 260 -29.23 16.33 -5.05
CA SER A 260 -28.22 16.96 -5.90
C SER A 260 -27.03 17.51 -5.10
N THR A 261 -27.22 17.70 -3.80
CA THR A 261 -26.18 18.17 -2.88
C THR A 261 -25.24 17.03 -2.48
N PRO A 262 -23.93 17.10 -2.80
CA PRO A 262 -22.98 16.05 -2.43
C PRO A 262 -22.83 15.92 -0.92
N SER A 263 -23.05 14.74 -0.34
CA SER A 263 -22.87 14.51 1.11
C SER A 263 -21.39 14.67 1.52
N CYS A 264 -21.11 15.29 2.66
CA CYS A 264 -19.76 15.21 3.22
C CYS A 264 -19.47 13.77 3.68
N GLY A 265 -18.49 13.13 3.07
CA GLY A 265 -18.24 11.69 3.31
C GLY A 265 -17.56 10.97 2.15
N ASP A 266 -17.49 11.60 0.98
CA ASP A 266 -16.73 11.11 -0.17
C ASP A 266 -15.22 11.40 -0.08
N SER A 267 -14.79 12.30 0.81
CA SER A 267 -13.37 12.54 1.08
C SER A 267 -12.73 11.26 1.63
N ARG A 268 -11.95 10.59 0.78
CA ARG A 268 -11.20 9.38 1.15
C ARG A 268 -9.81 9.77 1.65
N PHE A 269 -9.54 9.46 2.91
CA PHE A 269 -8.19 9.59 3.45
C PHE A 269 -7.32 8.44 2.93
N GLY A 270 -6.24 8.81 2.25
CA GLY A 270 -5.23 7.88 1.75
C GLY A 270 -3.94 7.92 2.55
N CYS A 271 -3.01 7.03 2.17
CA CYS A 271 -1.62 7.13 2.56
C CYS A 271 -1.01 8.39 1.92
N TYR A 272 -0.18 9.15 2.65
CA TYR A 272 0.41 10.39 2.11
C TYR A 272 1.33 10.13 0.91
N VAL A 273 1.82 8.88 0.74
CA VAL A 273 2.65 8.42 -0.38
C VAL A 273 1.84 7.83 -1.56
N CYS A 274 0.51 7.92 -1.55
CA CYS A 274 -0.32 7.23 -2.52
C CYS A 274 -0.24 7.84 -3.93
N THR A 275 0.24 7.04 -4.88
CA THR A 275 0.37 7.36 -6.32
C THR A 275 -0.74 6.71 -7.17
N MET A 276 -1.79 6.16 -6.55
CA MET A 276 -2.93 5.56 -7.30
C MET A 276 -3.90 6.61 -7.84
N VAL A 277 -3.87 7.82 -7.27
CA VAL A 277 -4.58 9.00 -7.74
C VAL A 277 -3.54 10.00 -8.21
N GLY A 278 -3.87 10.86 -9.19
CA GLY A 278 -2.93 11.86 -9.70
C GLY A 278 -2.59 12.97 -8.72
N GLU A 279 -3.50 13.27 -7.78
CA GLU A 279 -3.29 14.28 -6.74
C GLU A 279 -3.95 13.84 -5.44
N ASP A 280 -3.28 14.07 -4.30
CA ASP A 280 -3.90 13.93 -2.99
C ASP A 280 -4.68 15.19 -2.65
N LYS A 281 -5.91 15.26 -3.18
CA LYS A 281 -6.83 16.38 -2.93
C LYS A 281 -7.17 16.54 -1.46
N SER A 282 -7.17 15.45 -0.68
CA SER A 282 -7.56 15.48 0.73
C SER A 282 -6.49 16.19 1.57
N MET A 283 -5.22 15.81 1.39
CA MET A 283 -4.11 16.42 2.09
C MET A 283 -3.86 17.85 1.59
N ALA A 284 -3.99 18.09 0.28
CA ALA A 284 -3.90 19.43 -0.28
C ALA A 284 -4.99 20.38 0.28
N ALA A 285 -6.25 19.91 0.35
CA ALA A 285 -7.34 20.68 0.93
C ALA A 285 -7.11 20.96 2.42
N MET A 286 -6.64 19.97 3.20
CA MET A 286 -6.31 20.18 4.62
C MET A 286 -5.28 21.30 4.81
N ILE A 287 -4.21 21.32 4.01
CA ILE A 287 -3.17 22.35 4.07
C ILE A 287 -3.72 23.72 3.64
N GLN A 288 -4.55 23.74 2.59
CA GLN A 288 -5.14 24.99 2.09
C GLN A 288 -6.16 25.59 3.05
N ASN A 289 -6.98 24.75 3.69
CA ASN A 289 -8.04 25.17 4.60
C ASN A 289 -7.50 25.61 5.97
N ASP A 290 -6.29 25.17 6.34
CA ASP A 290 -5.70 25.44 7.64
C ASP A 290 -4.18 25.60 7.54
N THR A 291 -3.72 26.84 7.72
CA THR A 291 -2.29 27.20 7.71
C THR A 291 -1.49 26.48 8.80
N GLU A 292 -2.11 26.06 9.90
CA GLU A 292 -1.42 25.26 10.93
C GLU A 292 -1.06 23.85 10.44
N LYS A 293 -1.57 23.42 9.27
CA LYS A 293 -1.25 22.13 8.65
C LYS A 293 -0.16 22.21 7.58
N GLU A 294 0.46 23.38 7.38
CA GLU A 294 1.57 23.55 6.41
C GLU A 294 2.76 22.61 6.67
N TRP A 295 2.94 22.13 7.90
CA TRP A 295 3.96 21.12 8.23
C TRP A 295 3.80 19.81 7.46
N MET A 296 2.64 19.54 6.84
CA MET A 296 2.42 18.36 6.00
C MET A 296 2.98 18.52 4.57
N LEU A 297 3.36 19.73 4.15
CA LEU A 297 3.90 20.02 2.81
C LEU A 297 5.10 19.13 2.41
N PRO A 298 6.10 18.86 3.27
CA PRO A 298 7.20 17.96 2.94
C PRO A 298 6.72 16.54 2.59
N LEU A 299 5.64 16.05 3.22
CA LEU A 299 5.07 14.73 2.92
C LEU A 299 4.38 14.71 1.56
N LEU A 300 3.68 15.79 1.22
CA LEU A 300 3.10 15.97 -0.12
C LEU A 300 4.21 16.04 -1.20
N GLN A 301 5.34 16.68 -0.90
CA GLN A 301 6.49 16.74 -1.81
C GLN A 301 7.11 15.35 -2.02
N LEU A 302 7.22 14.52 -0.98
CA LEU A 302 7.69 13.14 -1.13
C LEU A 302 6.82 12.33 -2.09
N ARG A 303 5.49 12.47 -1.99
CA ARG A 303 4.54 11.86 -2.92
C ARG A 303 4.80 12.31 -4.35
N ASN A 304 4.90 13.62 -4.55
CA ASN A 304 5.03 14.21 -5.88
C ASN A 304 6.36 13.84 -6.56
N GLU A 305 7.42 13.58 -5.80
CA GLU A 305 8.72 13.12 -6.32
C GLU A 305 8.65 11.72 -6.96
N ILE A 306 7.74 10.87 -6.48
CA ILE A 306 7.58 9.48 -6.95
C ILE A 306 6.33 9.27 -7.81
N ASP A 307 5.48 10.29 -7.94
CA ASP A 307 4.26 10.23 -8.74
C ASP A 307 4.55 10.49 -10.23
N ILE A 308 4.11 9.56 -11.06
CA ILE A 308 4.24 9.66 -12.51
C ILE A 308 2.94 10.10 -13.18
N ASN A 309 1.84 10.15 -12.44
CA ASN A 309 0.56 10.53 -12.99
C ASN A 309 0.49 12.05 -13.17
N ASP A 310 -0.23 12.46 -14.19
CA ASP A 310 -0.54 13.85 -14.46
C ASP A 310 -1.78 13.89 -15.36
N SER A 311 -2.61 14.92 -15.19
CA SER A 311 -3.76 15.17 -16.06
C SER A 311 -3.31 15.65 -17.45
N ASN A 312 -2.15 16.31 -17.53
CA ASN A 312 -1.54 16.72 -18.78
C ASN A 312 -0.67 15.60 -19.37
N LYS A 313 -1.01 15.14 -20.59
CA LYS A 313 -0.32 14.04 -21.28
C LYS A 313 1.19 14.29 -21.47
N GLU A 314 1.59 15.48 -21.86
CA GLU A 314 3.00 15.82 -22.09
C GLU A 314 3.80 15.79 -20.77
N ARG A 315 3.23 16.33 -19.69
CA ARG A 315 3.87 16.27 -18.36
C ARG A 315 3.96 14.84 -17.85
N LYS A 316 2.90 14.04 -18.07
CA LYS A 316 2.88 12.61 -17.75
C LYS A 316 3.99 11.86 -18.50
N GLY A 317 4.16 12.13 -19.79
CA GLY A 317 5.24 11.58 -20.62
C GLY A 317 6.63 11.87 -20.04
N LYS A 318 6.91 13.14 -19.73
CA LYS A 318 8.18 13.55 -19.10
C LYS A 318 8.41 12.89 -17.74
N LYS A 319 7.38 12.75 -16.91
CA LYS A 319 7.47 12.06 -15.61
C LYS A 319 7.77 10.57 -15.77
N ILE A 320 7.12 9.90 -16.73
CA ILE A 320 7.36 8.48 -17.04
C ILE A 320 8.80 8.30 -17.51
N GLN A 321 9.29 9.17 -18.40
CA GLN A 321 10.66 9.12 -18.90
C GLN A 321 11.68 9.30 -17.77
N ALA A 322 11.49 10.31 -16.92
CA ALA A 322 12.34 10.54 -15.75
C ALA A 322 12.33 9.33 -14.78
N ASP A 323 11.17 8.71 -14.55
CA ASP A 323 11.07 7.48 -13.75
C ASP A 323 11.79 6.29 -14.40
N LYS A 324 11.73 6.15 -15.73
CA LYS A 324 12.47 5.10 -16.47
C LYS A 324 13.99 5.28 -16.31
N GLU A 325 14.49 6.51 -16.38
CA GLU A 325 15.92 6.83 -16.22
C GLU A 325 16.45 6.55 -14.80
N ARG A 326 15.58 6.67 -13.79
CA ARG A 326 15.91 6.35 -12.39
C ARG A 326 15.95 4.84 -12.10
N ARG A 327 15.49 4.00 -13.04
CA ARG A 327 15.32 2.55 -12.85
C ARG A 327 16.30 1.74 -13.69
N ASP A 328 16.66 0.59 -13.15
CA ASP A 328 17.46 -0.41 -13.85
C ASP A 328 16.64 -1.01 -15.00
N PHE A 329 17.29 -1.36 -16.11
CA PHE A 329 16.63 -2.07 -17.20
C PHE A 329 16.48 -3.58 -16.93
N ARG A 330 17.20 -4.10 -15.93
CA ARG A 330 17.13 -5.49 -15.45
C ARG A 330 16.14 -5.61 -14.30
N ARG A 331 15.49 -6.77 -14.18
CA ARG A 331 14.77 -7.16 -12.96
C ARG A 331 15.76 -7.44 -11.83
N MET A 332 15.26 -7.58 -10.60
CA MET A 332 16.13 -7.87 -9.43
C MET A 332 16.95 -9.16 -9.59
N ASN A 333 16.49 -10.13 -10.37
CA ASN A 333 17.21 -11.36 -10.67
C ASN A 333 18.09 -11.28 -11.94
N GLY A 334 18.31 -10.08 -12.49
CA GLY A 334 19.07 -9.87 -13.72
C GLY A 334 18.31 -10.12 -15.03
N SER A 335 17.10 -10.69 -14.97
CA SER A 335 16.35 -10.99 -16.19
C SER A 335 15.88 -9.72 -16.91
N LEU A 336 15.79 -9.82 -18.24
CA LEU A 336 15.20 -8.79 -19.10
C LEU A 336 13.77 -9.20 -19.46
N THR A 337 12.82 -8.29 -19.31
CA THR A 337 11.41 -8.53 -19.68
C THR A 337 11.03 -7.55 -20.78
N VAL A 338 10.44 -8.05 -21.87
CA VAL A 338 9.91 -7.21 -22.95
C VAL A 338 8.41 -7.02 -22.75
N HIS A 339 7.94 -5.78 -22.88
CA HIS A 339 6.53 -5.45 -23.02
C HIS A 339 6.24 -5.09 -24.47
N ILE A 340 5.13 -5.62 -25.00
CA ILE A 340 4.70 -5.40 -26.38
C ILE A 340 3.29 -4.85 -26.33
N ASN A 341 3.05 -3.75 -27.03
CA ASN A 341 1.73 -3.15 -27.16
C ASN A 341 1.52 -2.59 -28.59
N GLU A 342 0.42 -1.88 -28.79
CA GLU A 342 0.06 -1.33 -30.10
C GLU A 342 1.08 -0.32 -30.64
N TYR A 343 1.81 0.36 -29.76
CA TYR A 343 2.77 1.42 -30.10
C TYR A 343 4.20 0.87 -30.31
N GLY A 344 4.51 -0.33 -29.83
CA GLY A 344 5.81 -0.95 -30.06
C GLY A 344 6.21 -1.99 -29.01
N ALA A 345 7.51 -2.20 -28.86
CA ALA A 345 8.07 -3.09 -27.86
C ALA A 345 9.30 -2.47 -27.18
N ASP A 346 9.33 -2.52 -25.85
CA ASP A 346 10.50 -2.08 -25.07
C ASP A 346 10.71 -2.91 -23.79
N LEU A 347 11.87 -2.73 -23.16
CA LEU A 347 12.22 -3.33 -21.88
C LEU A 347 11.40 -2.76 -20.73
N VAL A 348 10.78 -3.65 -19.94
CA VAL A 348 10.19 -3.26 -18.67
C VAL A 348 11.28 -3.01 -17.65
N ARG A 349 11.43 -1.75 -17.26
CA ARG A 349 12.39 -1.33 -16.23
C ARG A 349 12.11 -2.03 -14.88
N GLY A 350 13.17 -2.48 -14.21
CA GLY A 350 13.17 -3.08 -12.89
C GLY A 350 13.28 -2.06 -11.76
N PRO A 351 14.10 -2.31 -10.72
CA PRO A 351 14.12 -1.51 -9.51
C PRO A 351 14.82 -0.16 -9.69
N TYR A 352 14.59 0.78 -8.77
CA TYR A 352 15.32 2.03 -8.67
C TYR A 352 16.83 1.80 -8.45
N ARG A 353 17.64 2.54 -9.21
CA ARG A 353 19.11 2.54 -9.13
C ARG A 353 19.59 3.16 -7.82
N GLN A 354 20.82 2.85 -7.42
CA GLN A 354 21.44 3.35 -6.18
C GLN A 354 21.28 4.87 -5.97
N PRO A 355 21.58 5.75 -6.96
CA PRO A 355 21.53 7.20 -6.73
C PRO A 355 20.14 7.70 -6.36
N PHE A 356 19.10 7.13 -6.97
CA PHE A 356 17.72 7.50 -6.65
C PHE A 356 17.28 6.97 -5.28
N ARG A 357 17.69 5.75 -4.90
CA ARG A 357 17.40 5.21 -3.57
C ARG A 357 18.07 6.03 -2.46
N GLU A 358 19.32 6.45 -2.66
CA GLU A 358 20.03 7.37 -1.75
C GLU A 358 19.38 8.75 -1.69
N HIS A 359 18.96 9.28 -2.85
CA HIS A 359 18.21 10.53 -2.93
C HIS A 359 16.90 10.47 -2.13
N MET A 360 16.11 9.40 -2.31
CA MET A 360 14.86 9.23 -1.58
C MET A 360 15.08 9.03 -0.08
N LEU A 361 16.11 8.28 0.34
CA LEU A 361 16.48 8.18 1.76
C LEU A 361 16.75 9.56 2.36
N LYS A 362 17.56 10.37 1.68
CA LYS A 362 17.84 11.73 2.11
C LYS A 362 16.55 12.56 2.21
N LYS A 363 15.71 12.54 1.17
CA LYS A 363 14.45 13.31 1.12
C LYS A 363 13.49 12.93 2.25
N VAL A 364 13.35 11.65 2.56
CA VAL A 364 12.47 11.19 3.65
C VAL A 364 12.99 11.66 5.01
N LEU A 365 14.30 11.59 5.24
CA LEU A 365 14.91 12.10 6.48
C LEU A 365 14.82 13.63 6.59
N GLU A 366 14.97 14.36 5.48
CA GLU A 366 14.75 15.81 5.42
C GLU A 366 13.30 16.16 5.75
N ALA A 367 12.34 15.48 5.13
CA ALA A 367 10.92 15.67 5.39
C ALA A 367 10.56 15.38 6.86
N GLN A 368 11.09 14.28 7.41
CA GLN A 368 10.92 13.94 8.83
C GLN A 368 11.44 15.07 9.72
N LYS A 369 12.66 15.55 9.48
CA LYS A 369 13.26 16.63 10.25
C LYS A 369 12.40 17.90 10.21
N ILE A 370 11.97 18.30 9.02
CA ILE A 370 11.12 19.49 8.86
C ILE A 370 9.82 19.31 9.65
N VAL A 371 9.11 18.20 9.47
CA VAL A 371 7.84 17.93 10.19
C VAL A 371 8.04 17.99 11.72
N GLN A 372 9.15 17.45 12.23
CA GLN A 372 9.46 17.48 13.66
C GLN A 372 9.77 18.90 14.18
N GLU A 373 10.31 19.78 13.33
CA GLU A 373 10.68 21.16 13.69
C GLU A 373 9.50 22.14 13.62
N ILE A 374 8.68 22.06 12.57
CA ILE A 374 7.59 23.02 12.32
C ILE A 374 6.20 22.50 12.68
N GLY A 375 6.06 21.18 12.87
CA GLY A 375 4.78 20.57 13.23
C GLY A 375 4.40 20.78 14.71
N PRO A 376 3.13 20.51 15.06
CA PRO A 376 2.65 20.60 16.43
C PRO A 376 3.31 19.55 17.34
N ASP A 377 3.14 19.71 18.66
CA ASP A 377 3.80 18.87 19.68
C ASP A 377 3.62 17.36 19.44
N GLU A 378 2.48 16.97 18.88
CA GLU A 378 2.15 15.57 18.68
C GLU A 378 2.90 14.89 17.52
N VAL A 379 3.47 15.67 16.60
CA VAL A 379 4.28 15.14 15.49
C VAL A 379 5.78 15.38 15.69
N ARG A 380 6.20 15.99 16.80
CA ARG A 380 7.62 16.17 17.14
C ARG A 380 8.40 14.86 17.23
N ASN A 381 7.71 13.78 17.58
CA ASN A 381 8.28 12.42 17.65
C ASN A 381 7.90 11.55 16.44
N LEU A 382 7.37 12.15 15.36
CA LEU A 382 7.01 11.40 14.16
C LEU A 382 8.26 10.82 13.52
N GLU A 383 8.32 9.50 13.38
CA GLU A 383 9.36 8.80 12.61
C GLU A 383 8.77 8.31 11.29
N LEU A 384 9.26 8.85 10.17
CA LEU A 384 8.94 8.35 8.82
C LEU A 384 9.79 7.12 8.49
N LEU A 385 10.99 7.05 9.06
CA LEU A 385 11.91 5.92 9.00
C LEU A 385 12.38 5.60 10.42
N SER A 386 11.89 4.50 10.96
CA SER A 386 12.38 3.97 12.24
C SER A 386 13.80 3.41 12.09
N LEU A 387 14.48 3.18 13.22
CA LEU A 387 15.79 2.52 13.21
C LEU A 387 15.74 1.12 12.56
N GLU A 388 14.65 0.39 12.78
CA GLU A 388 14.43 -0.92 12.16
C GLU A 388 14.38 -0.81 10.63
N ASP A 389 13.73 0.25 10.10
CA ASP A 389 13.65 0.49 8.66
C ASP A 389 15.02 0.85 8.09
N LEU A 390 15.78 1.70 8.78
CA LEU A 390 17.13 2.09 8.37
C LEU A 390 18.08 0.90 8.34
N GLU A 391 18.07 0.05 9.38
CA GLU A 391 18.90 -1.16 9.42
C GLU A 391 18.46 -2.18 8.37
N ALA A 392 17.15 -2.33 8.10
CA ALA A 392 16.67 -3.20 7.02
C ALA A 392 17.07 -2.69 5.64
N ILE A 393 16.96 -1.39 5.38
CA ILE A 393 17.42 -0.75 4.14
C ILE A 393 18.92 -0.97 3.98
N ARG A 394 19.70 -0.67 5.02
CA ARG A 394 21.16 -0.84 5.04
C ARG A 394 21.56 -2.29 4.79
N HIS A 395 20.88 -3.25 5.42
CA HIS A 395 21.12 -4.68 5.19
C HIS A 395 20.84 -5.07 3.74
N ILE A 396 19.71 -4.64 3.16
CA ILE A 396 19.40 -4.92 1.73
C ILE A 396 20.49 -4.35 0.82
N TRP A 397 20.93 -3.12 1.07
CA TRP A 397 21.95 -2.46 0.25
C TRP A 397 23.28 -3.20 0.32
N LEU A 398 23.70 -3.63 1.52
CA LEU A 398 24.97 -4.31 1.72
C LEU A 398 24.95 -5.77 1.25
N GLU A 399 23.95 -6.55 1.65
CA GLU A 399 23.93 -8.01 1.49
C GLU A 399 23.30 -8.45 0.17
N ASP A 400 22.22 -7.78 -0.27
CA ASP A 400 21.50 -8.17 -1.49
C ASP A 400 22.00 -7.41 -2.73
N LYS A 401 22.52 -6.18 -2.54
CA LYS A 401 22.91 -5.29 -3.65
C LYS A 401 24.40 -4.96 -3.70
N HIS A 402 25.19 -5.50 -2.76
CA HIS A 402 26.64 -5.35 -2.71
C HIS A 402 27.12 -3.89 -2.68
N GLU A 403 26.35 -2.99 -2.06
CA GLU A 403 26.62 -1.55 -1.94
C GLU A 403 27.53 -1.26 -0.75
N VAL A 404 28.76 -1.77 -0.85
CA VAL A 404 29.78 -1.74 0.21
C VAL A 404 30.21 -0.33 0.63
N GLU A 405 29.78 0.72 -0.08
CA GLU A 405 29.95 2.11 0.33
C GLU A 405 29.25 2.43 1.66
N ASP A 406 28.25 1.63 2.04
CA ASP A 406 27.52 1.75 3.30
C ASP A 406 26.99 3.19 3.53
N SER A 407 26.21 3.68 2.58
CA SER A 407 25.82 5.10 2.52
C SER A 407 24.74 5.50 3.54
N VAL A 408 24.00 4.55 4.13
CA VAL A 408 22.91 4.85 5.07
C VAL A 408 23.36 5.66 6.29
N PRO A 409 24.41 5.26 7.06
CA PRO A 409 24.90 6.07 8.18
C PRO A 409 25.35 7.47 7.76
N HIS A 410 26.03 7.58 6.61
CA HIS A 410 26.53 8.86 6.11
C HIS A 410 25.41 9.82 5.70
N ILE A 411 24.36 9.30 5.03
CA ILE A 411 23.17 10.08 4.65
C ILE A 411 22.43 10.52 5.92
N TYR A 412 22.25 9.63 6.89
CA TYR A 412 21.61 9.94 8.16
C TYR A 412 22.34 11.07 8.91
N GLU A 413 23.65 10.94 9.09
CA GLU A 413 24.47 11.92 9.81
C GLU A 413 24.49 13.28 9.12
N ARG A 414 24.62 13.29 7.79
CA ARG A 414 24.62 14.53 7.00
C ARG A 414 23.27 15.26 7.06
N THR A 415 22.17 14.52 7.04
CA THR A 415 20.82 15.11 6.99
C THR A 415 20.33 15.56 8.36
N LEU A 416 20.50 14.71 9.38
CA LEU A 416 19.98 14.96 10.72
C LEU A 416 20.98 15.62 11.66
N GLY A 417 22.28 15.66 11.31
CA GLY A 417 23.33 16.20 12.17
C GLY A 417 23.60 15.37 13.43
N LYS A 418 23.04 14.16 13.52
CA LYS A 418 23.15 13.23 14.65
C LYS A 418 23.89 11.98 14.21
N LYS A 419 24.71 11.41 15.09
CA LYS A 419 25.39 10.12 14.84
C LYS A 419 24.36 9.03 14.53
N TYR A 420 24.69 8.17 13.56
CA TYR A 420 23.83 7.04 13.23
C TYR A 420 23.74 6.06 14.42
N PRO A 421 22.53 5.74 14.93
CA PRO A 421 22.36 4.95 16.15
C PRO A 421 22.43 3.43 15.92
N GLY A 422 22.46 2.97 14.66
CA GLY A 422 22.50 1.55 14.33
C GLY A 422 23.85 0.87 14.55
N ILE A 423 23.95 -0.39 14.12
CA ILE A 423 25.10 -1.24 14.44
C ILE A 423 26.36 -0.67 13.76
N LYS A 424 27.41 -0.43 14.55
CA LYS A 424 28.71 -0.04 13.99
C LYS A 424 29.33 -1.24 13.29
N ARG A 425 29.73 -1.07 12.03
CA ARG A 425 30.50 -2.08 11.30
C ARG A 425 31.98 -1.77 11.42
N SER A 426 32.80 -2.82 11.48
CA SER A 426 34.24 -2.67 11.30
C SER A 426 34.49 -2.13 9.90
N HIS A 427 35.28 -1.06 9.78
CA HIS A 427 35.69 -0.55 8.48
C HIS A 427 36.56 -1.61 7.81
N HIS A 428 36.12 -2.11 6.66
CA HIS A 428 36.96 -2.95 5.83
C HIS A 428 38.09 -2.11 5.24
N SER A 429 39.33 -2.61 5.31
CA SER A 429 40.51 -1.87 4.83
C SER A 429 40.45 -1.58 3.33
N LEU A 430 39.78 -2.44 2.56
CA LEU A 430 39.67 -2.34 1.10
C LEU A 430 38.27 -1.94 0.61
N LEU A 431 37.22 -2.26 1.36
CA LEU A 431 35.82 -2.03 0.97
C LEU A 431 35.25 -0.85 1.75
N ASN A 432 35.82 0.33 1.50
CA ASN A 432 35.37 1.59 2.09
C ASN A 432 35.03 2.61 1.00
N SER A 433 34.26 3.63 1.37
CA SER A 433 33.76 4.67 0.48
C SER A 433 34.84 5.35 -0.35
N ASN A 434 36.02 5.64 0.22
CA ASN A 434 37.13 6.28 -0.49
C ASN A 434 37.71 5.39 -1.60
N ILE A 435 37.93 4.09 -1.33
CA ILE A 435 38.43 3.16 -2.36
C ILE A 435 37.36 2.93 -3.44
N MET A 436 36.10 2.80 -3.04
CA MET A 436 34.98 2.65 -3.96
C MET A 436 34.83 3.88 -4.88
N GLU A 437 35.03 5.08 -4.36
CA GLU A 437 35.05 6.31 -5.16
C GLU A 437 36.19 6.31 -6.19
N LYS A 438 37.40 5.89 -5.80
CA LYS A 438 38.53 5.73 -6.74
C LYS A 438 38.23 4.69 -7.81
N LEU A 439 37.64 3.56 -7.43
CA LEU A 439 37.22 2.52 -8.37
C LEU A 439 36.18 3.06 -9.36
N ARG A 440 35.17 3.78 -8.87
CA ARG A 440 34.13 4.43 -9.69
C ARG A 440 34.76 5.39 -10.69
N ASN A 441 35.62 6.30 -10.23
CA ASN A 441 36.33 7.25 -11.09
C ASN A 441 37.18 6.55 -12.16
N LYS A 442 37.83 5.43 -11.82
CA LYS A 442 38.59 4.64 -12.79
C LYS A 442 37.67 3.96 -13.81
N CYS A 443 36.54 3.39 -13.39
CA CYS A 443 35.56 2.78 -14.28
C CYS A 443 34.98 3.81 -15.26
N SER A 444 34.74 5.04 -14.82
CA SER A 444 34.28 6.13 -15.69
C SER A 444 35.24 6.43 -16.85
N THR A 445 36.54 6.10 -16.73
CA THR A 445 37.50 6.23 -17.85
C THR A 445 37.31 5.19 -18.96
N TYR A 446 36.51 4.15 -18.73
CA TYR A 446 36.19 3.07 -19.69
C TYR A 446 34.81 3.26 -20.34
N ASN A 447 34.31 4.50 -20.45
CA ASN A 447 33.01 4.81 -21.05
C ASN A 447 31.85 4.05 -20.37
N ASP A 448 31.75 4.21 -19.04
CA ASP A 448 30.72 3.62 -18.18
C ASP A 448 29.69 4.68 -17.73
N PRO A 449 28.85 5.22 -18.65
CA PRO A 449 27.92 6.30 -18.31
C PRO A 449 26.82 5.86 -17.33
N ASP A 450 26.43 4.58 -17.37
CA ASP A 450 25.40 3.99 -16.51
C ASP A 450 25.95 3.41 -15.19
N GLY A 451 27.28 3.36 -15.02
CA GLY A 451 27.92 2.79 -13.82
C GLY A 451 27.86 1.26 -13.71
N LEU A 452 27.61 0.56 -14.82
CA LEU A 452 27.45 -0.90 -14.86
C LEU A 452 28.77 -1.64 -14.67
N ILE A 453 29.86 -1.12 -15.24
CA ILE A 453 31.20 -1.70 -15.06
C ILE A 453 31.60 -1.56 -13.58
N TYR A 454 31.37 -0.38 -13.01
CA TYR A 454 31.59 -0.15 -11.59
C TYR A 454 30.78 -1.12 -10.71
N GLU A 455 29.47 -1.25 -10.98
CA GLU A 455 28.57 -2.14 -10.24
C GLU A 455 29.05 -3.59 -10.31
N GLN A 456 29.46 -4.05 -11.49
CA GLN A 456 29.98 -5.40 -11.70
C GLN A 456 31.25 -5.65 -10.88
N ILE A 457 32.26 -4.80 -11.02
CA ILE A 457 33.53 -4.99 -10.31
C ILE A 457 33.31 -4.93 -8.79
N ARG A 458 32.51 -3.96 -8.32
CA ARG A 458 32.16 -3.85 -6.89
C ARG A 458 31.49 -5.13 -6.37
N THR A 459 30.54 -5.66 -7.12
CA THR A 459 29.80 -6.88 -6.74
C THR A 459 30.73 -8.09 -6.67
N LEU A 460 31.61 -8.28 -7.66
CA LEU A 460 32.57 -9.38 -7.67
C LEU A 460 33.54 -9.31 -6.48
N ILE A 461 34.05 -8.12 -6.15
CA ILE A 461 34.92 -7.93 -4.99
C ILE A 461 34.15 -8.24 -3.69
N SER A 462 32.90 -7.79 -3.57
CA SER A 462 32.05 -8.06 -2.40
C SER A 462 31.77 -9.55 -2.21
N ILE A 463 31.50 -10.30 -3.29
CA ILE A 463 31.29 -11.75 -3.25
C ILE A 463 32.58 -12.46 -2.79
N GLU A 464 33.73 -12.11 -3.37
CA GLU A 464 35.01 -12.72 -2.97
C GLU A 464 35.34 -12.43 -1.50
N ASP A 465 35.14 -11.19 -1.04
CA ASP A 465 35.36 -10.80 0.36
C ASP A 465 34.48 -11.59 1.33
N LYS A 466 33.19 -11.74 1.02
CA LYS A 466 32.25 -12.53 1.81
C LYS A 466 32.71 -13.98 1.99
N HIS A 467 33.23 -14.61 0.93
CA HIS A 467 33.75 -15.97 0.99
C HIS A 467 35.17 -16.07 1.57
N SER A 468 35.95 -14.99 1.55
CA SER A 468 37.32 -14.98 2.07
C SER A 468 37.39 -15.34 3.56
N ASN A 469 36.36 -14.96 4.31
CA ASN A 469 36.21 -15.17 5.75
C ASN A 469 35.52 -16.50 6.11
N MET A 470 35.13 -17.32 5.12
CA MET A 470 34.44 -18.59 5.35
C MET A 470 35.40 -19.78 5.37
N LEU A 471 35.24 -20.68 6.35
CA LEU A 471 35.99 -21.94 6.45
C LEU A 471 35.84 -22.84 5.21
N ARG A 472 34.70 -22.74 4.51
CA ARG A 472 34.43 -23.44 3.25
C ARG A 472 33.87 -22.46 2.23
N ARG A 473 34.57 -22.28 1.11
CA ARG A 473 34.15 -21.44 -0.03
C ARG A 473 33.22 -22.17 -1.00
N ALA A 474 32.35 -23.03 -0.48
CA ALA A 474 31.34 -23.66 -1.29
C ALA A 474 30.38 -22.58 -1.82
N ASN A 475 30.04 -22.63 -3.11
CA ASN A 475 29.22 -21.67 -3.87
C ASN A 475 29.91 -20.39 -4.39
N LEU A 476 31.16 -20.09 -4.04
CA LEU A 476 31.84 -18.88 -4.53
C LEU A 476 31.77 -18.75 -6.07
N TYR A 477 32.24 -19.77 -6.80
CA TYR A 477 32.21 -19.75 -8.26
C TYR A 477 30.79 -19.65 -8.84
N LYS A 478 29.80 -20.21 -8.14
CA LYS A 478 28.40 -20.14 -8.55
C LYS A 478 27.84 -18.72 -8.39
N GLU A 479 28.15 -18.05 -7.28
CA GLU A 479 27.74 -16.66 -7.04
C GLU A 479 28.45 -15.70 -8.01
N LEU A 480 29.75 -15.88 -8.26
CA LEU A 480 30.49 -15.10 -9.26
C LEU A 480 29.91 -15.29 -10.68
N ASP A 481 29.66 -16.51 -11.12
CA ASP A 481 29.08 -16.80 -12.44
C ASP A 481 27.67 -16.17 -12.57
N THR A 482 26.85 -16.29 -11.54
CA THR A 482 25.51 -15.67 -11.51
C THR A 482 25.60 -14.15 -11.62
N SER A 483 26.53 -13.52 -10.90
CA SER A 483 26.75 -12.07 -10.96
C SER A 483 27.21 -11.62 -12.35
N LEU A 484 28.14 -12.34 -12.97
CA LEU A 484 28.63 -12.03 -14.32
C LEU A 484 27.51 -12.14 -15.37
N GLN A 485 26.67 -13.17 -15.28
CA GLN A 485 25.51 -13.34 -16.16
C GLN A 485 24.48 -12.22 -15.98
N THR A 486 24.24 -11.81 -14.74
CA THR A 486 23.30 -10.72 -14.41
C THR A 486 23.77 -9.36 -14.92
N MET A 487 25.09 -9.16 -15.00
CA MET A 487 25.74 -7.90 -15.36
C MET A 487 26.45 -7.97 -16.71
N ALA A 488 25.95 -8.79 -17.63
CA ALA A 488 26.62 -9.09 -18.90
C ALA A 488 26.59 -7.93 -19.93
N PHE A 489 25.69 -6.96 -19.79
CA PHE A 489 25.47 -5.88 -20.76
C PHE A 489 26.18 -4.59 -20.35
N ASN A 490 26.78 -3.90 -21.32
CA ASN A 490 27.52 -2.66 -21.07
C ASN A 490 26.63 -1.42 -21.11
N ASN A 491 25.46 -1.52 -21.72
CA ASN A 491 24.48 -0.45 -21.77
C ASN A 491 23.06 -1.01 -22.03
N ILE A 492 22.07 -0.15 -21.84
CA ILE A 492 20.66 -0.48 -22.03
C ILE A 492 20.31 -0.84 -23.49
N GLN A 493 20.94 -0.22 -24.49
CA GLN A 493 20.65 -0.48 -25.89
C GLN A 493 21.03 -1.91 -26.28
N GLU A 494 22.22 -2.35 -25.88
CA GLU A 494 22.70 -3.72 -26.06
C GLU A 494 21.74 -4.73 -25.42
N ALA A 495 21.31 -4.46 -24.18
CA ALA A 495 20.35 -5.29 -23.46
C ALA A 495 18.98 -5.33 -24.16
N ARG A 496 18.51 -4.18 -24.67
CA ARG A 496 17.24 -4.04 -25.38
C ARG A 496 17.26 -4.86 -26.66
N ASP A 497 18.27 -4.68 -27.51
CA ASP A 497 18.37 -5.38 -28.78
C ASP A 497 18.48 -6.89 -28.57
N PHE A 498 19.24 -7.33 -27.56
CA PHE A 498 19.32 -8.74 -27.18
C PHE A 498 17.95 -9.29 -26.76
N ALA A 499 17.22 -8.60 -25.89
CA ALA A 499 15.94 -9.07 -25.38
C ALA A 499 14.85 -9.11 -26.46
N LEU A 500 14.79 -8.10 -27.33
CA LEU A 500 13.85 -8.04 -28.46
C LEU A 500 14.12 -9.17 -29.45
N ASN A 501 15.39 -9.39 -29.84
CA ASN A 501 15.77 -10.48 -30.73
C ASN A 501 15.48 -11.86 -30.12
N ARG A 502 15.76 -12.04 -28.83
CA ARG A 502 15.43 -13.27 -28.11
C ARG A 502 13.93 -13.56 -28.16
N LYS A 503 13.10 -12.56 -27.82
CA LYS A 503 11.64 -12.70 -27.84
C LYS A 503 11.11 -13.00 -29.25
N LEU A 504 11.67 -12.35 -30.27
CA LEU A 504 11.34 -12.62 -31.68
C LEU A 504 11.66 -14.08 -32.06
N ASN A 505 12.80 -14.60 -31.63
CA ASN A 505 13.18 -15.99 -31.89
C ASN A 505 12.30 -16.98 -31.11
N GLU A 506 11.95 -16.69 -29.86
CA GLU A 506 11.00 -17.49 -29.08
C GLU A 506 9.63 -17.57 -29.78
N ASN A 507 9.14 -16.44 -30.30
CA ASN A 507 7.89 -16.38 -31.05
C ASN A 507 7.97 -17.18 -32.37
N LYS A 508 9.08 -17.09 -33.11
CA LYS A 508 9.32 -17.92 -34.31
C LYS A 508 9.28 -19.41 -33.99
N ILE A 509 9.89 -19.86 -32.89
CA ILE A 509 9.87 -21.26 -32.47
C ILE A 509 8.44 -21.71 -32.14
N LYS A 510 7.67 -20.88 -31.43
CA LYS A 510 6.25 -21.20 -31.11
C LYS A 510 5.38 -21.31 -32.36
N LEU A 511 5.61 -20.45 -33.36
CA LEU A 511 4.90 -20.48 -34.64
C LEU A 511 5.14 -21.77 -35.45
N LEU A 512 6.24 -22.49 -35.20
CA LEU A 512 6.54 -23.76 -35.85
C LEU A 512 5.79 -24.95 -35.21
N GLN A 513 5.06 -24.75 -34.11
CA GLN A 513 4.33 -25.83 -33.44
C GLN A 513 3.11 -26.28 -34.27
N PRO A 514 2.94 -27.60 -34.52
CA PRO A 514 1.96 -28.11 -35.48
C PRO A 514 0.49 -27.92 -35.06
N ASN A 515 0.20 -27.70 -33.77
CA ASN A 515 -1.16 -27.60 -33.23
C ASN A 515 -1.45 -26.23 -32.57
N LEU A 516 -0.84 -25.15 -33.07
CA LEU A 516 -1.06 -23.82 -32.51
C LEU A 516 -2.46 -23.28 -32.90
N PRO A 517 -3.30 -22.86 -31.93
CA PRO A 517 -4.58 -22.21 -32.22
C PRO A 517 -4.43 -20.98 -33.13
N VAL A 518 -5.43 -20.71 -33.97
CA VAL A 518 -5.40 -19.59 -34.93
C VAL A 518 -5.22 -18.24 -34.23
N GLN A 519 -5.93 -18.01 -33.12
CA GLN A 519 -5.82 -16.78 -32.33
C GLN A 519 -4.40 -16.57 -31.79
N ASP A 520 -3.78 -17.61 -31.24
CA ASP A 520 -2.40 -17.54 -30.73
C ASP A 520 -1.41 -17.27 -31.86
N LYS A 521 -1.65 -17.85 -33.05
CA LYS A 521 -0.83 -17.61 -34.24
C LYS A 521 -0.92 -16.15 -34.69
N GLU A 522 -2.12 -15.59 -34.77
CA GLU A 522 -2.34 -14.17 -35.12
C GLU A 522 -1.66 -13.24 -34.12
N GLN A 523 -1.81 -13.53 -32.82
CA GLN A 523 -1.15 -12.76 -31.76
C GLN A 523 0.38 -12.79 -31.89
N LEU A 524 0.99 -13.96 -32.10
CA LEU A 524 2.45 -14.08 -32.25
C LEU A 524 2.97 -13.37 -33.51
N LEU A 525 2.20 -13.36 -34.60
CA LEU A 525 2.55 -12.61 -35.81
C LEU A 525 2.50 -11.11 -35.57
N TRP A 526 1.45 -10.62 -34.90
CA TRP A 526 1.34 -9.23 -34.48
C TRP A 526 2.49 -8.81 -33.55
N GLU A 527 2.83 -9.64 -32.54
CA GLU A 527 3.98 -9.39 -31.67
C GLU A 527 5.29 -9.27 -32.46
N ASN A 528 5.51 -10.16 -33.45
CA ASN A 528 6.70 -10.14 -34.29
C ASN A 528 6.83 -8.86 -35.11
N GLU A 529 5.71 -8.35 -35.64
CA GLU A 529 5.68 -7.07 -36.36
C GLU A 529 6.11 -5.92 -35.43
N LYS A 530 5.56 -5.86 -34.20
CA LYS A 530 5.92 -4.83 -33.22
C LYS A 530 7.38 -4.92 -32.77
N LEU A 531 7.90 -6.14 -32.57
CA LEU A 531 9.30 -6.37 -32.23
C LEU A 531 10.25 -5.94 -33.36
N GLN A 532 9.90 -6.24 -34.61
CA GLN A 532 10.71 -5.85 -35.78
C GLN A 532 10.72 -4.32 -35.95
N LEU A 533 9.55 -3.69 -35.82
CA LEU A 533 9.44 -2.23 -35.85
C LEU A 533 10.35 -1.58 -34.80
N ALA A 534 10.31 -2.10 -33.57
CA ALA A 534 11.12 -1.60 -32.45
C ALA A 534 12.65 -1.79 -32.65
N LEU A 535 13.07 -2.80 -33.43
CA LEU A 535 14.47 -3.07 -33.78
C LEU A 535 14.96 -2.21 -34.96
N THR A 536 14.11 -1.89 -35.93
CA THR A 536 14.48 -1.05 -37.09
C THR A 536 14.55 0.43 -36.74
N ASN A 537 13.74 0.84 -35.78
CA ASN A 537 13.64 2.20 -35.30
C ASN A 537 14.76 2.49 -34.27
N ASN A 538 15.99 2.68 -34.76
CA ASN A 538 17.20 2.92 -33.94
C ASN A 538 17.38 4.39 -33.47
N SER A 539 16.51 5.32 -33.90
CA SER A 539 16.68 6.74 -33.66
C SER A 539 15.95 7.18 -32.39
N HIS A 540 16.65 7.26 -31.26
CA HIS A 540 16.13 7.61 -29.92
C HIS A 540 15.23 6.54 -29.30
N PHE A 541 15.14 6.53 -27.97
CA PHE A 541 14.04 5.93 -27.22
C PHE A 541 12.74 6.58 -27.72
N LEU A 542 12.25 6.13 -28.88
CA LEU A 542 11.26 6.84 -29.70
C LEU A 542 9.97 6.95 -28.95
N GLU A 543 9.48 8.19 -28.85
CA GLU A 543 8.04 8.45 -28.72
C GLU A 543 7.38 7.59 -27.63
N ASP A 544 8.16 7.27 -26.60
CA ASP A 544 7.87 6.34 -25.49
C ASP A 544 6.82 6.93 -24.54
N GLU A 545 6.41 8.17 -24.84
CA GLU A 545 5.23 8.83 -24.34
C GLU A 545 3.96 8.05 -24.75
N GLN A 546 3.78 7.59 -25.98
CA GLN A 546 2.51 6.96 -26.40
C GLN A 546 2.33 5.51 -25.88
N ILE A 547 3.42 4.74 -25.74
CA ILE A 547 3.40 3.34 -25.27
C ILE A 547 2.75 3.22 -23.88
N ASP A 548 3.09 4.12 -22.96
CA ASP A 548 2.63 4.05 -21.56
C ASP A 548 1.51 5.06 -21.22
N ILE A 549 1.33 6.14 -22.00
CA ILE A 549 0.30 7.16 -21.70
C ILE A 549 -1.11 6.62 -21.97
N GLU A 550 -1.33 5.92 -23.09
CA GLU A 550 -2.69 5.51 -23.50
C GLU A 550 -3.21 4.31 -22.69
N GLU A 551 -2.33 3.39 -22.30
CA GLU A 551 -2.68 2.21 -21.48
C GLU A 551 -3.02 2.54 -20.01
N LEU A 552 -2.58 3.71 -19.52
CA LEU A 552 -2.91 4.23 -18.19
C LEU A 552 -4.05 5.26 -18.24
N SER A 553 -4.63 5.53 -19.40
CA SER A 553 -5.80 6.41 -19.58
C SER A 553 -7.10 5.67 -19.88
N ALA A 554 -7.02 4.38 -20.17
CA ALA A 554 -8.13 3.43 -20.12
C ALA A 554 -8.26 2.83 -18.71
#